data_AF-A0A399RHT3-F1
#
_entry.id   AF-A0A399RHT3-F1
#
_cell.length_a   1.000
_cell.length_b   1.000
_cell.length_c   1.000
_cell.angle_alpha   90.00
_cell.angle_beta   90.00
_cell.angle_gamma   90.00
#
_symmetry.space_group_name_H-M   'P 1'
#
loop_
_entity.id
_entity.type
_entity.pdbx_description
1 polymer ?
#
loop_
_entity_poly.entity_id
_entity_poly.type
_entity_poly.pdbx_seq_one_letter_code
_entity_poly.pdbx_strand_id
1 'polypeptide(L)'
;PDKPQRRRGGGAPAGIARLVWLARTVARHAFAPLSKAATRGPEAHLAFEDARWWVVPSCDSVLVSNAEGSAALLHRRDPVLFRRMLWTSIVLRWRILARWPQLKAAYRAALPTVTSPETWARTFGVDQPQAGRRKK
;
A
#
# COMPACT_ATOMS: atom_id res chain seq x y z
N PRO A 1 15.31 8.30 32.29
CA PRO A 1 14.95 7.83 30.92
C PRO A 1 13.47 8.08 30.65
N ASP A 2 13.17 9.05 29.78
CA ASP A 2 11.81 9.45 29.42
C ASP A 2 11.13 8.32 28.63
N LYS A 3 10.00 7.82 29.12
CA LYS A 3 9.23 6.77 28.42
C LYS A 3 8.59 7.38 27.18
N PRO A 4 8.69 6.76 25.99
CA PRO A 4 7.98 7.27 24.82
C PRO A 4 6.48 7.28 25.13
N GLN A 5 5.86 8.46 25.05
CA GLN A 5 4.44 8.63 25.31
C GLN A 5 3.63 7.75 24.35
N ARG A 6 2.97 6.73 24.90
CA ARG A 6 2.08 5.84 24.17
C ARG A 6 0.81 6.62 23.82
N ARG A 7 0.78 7.27 22.65
CA ARG A 7 -0.44 7.89 22.12
C ARG A 7 -1.42 6.79 21.73
N ARG A 8 -2.32 6.43 22.65
CA ARG A 8 -3.55 5.68 22.29
C ARG A 8 -4.34 6.55 21.32
N GLY A 9 -4.26 6.22 20.03
CA GLY A 9 -5.03 6.89 19.00
C GLY A 9 -6.52 6.76 19.29
N GLY A 10 -7.28 7.85 19.14
CA GLY A 10 -8.74 7.81 19.17
C GLY A 10 -9.30 6.83 18.13
N GLY A 11 -10.58 6.50 18.23
CA GLY A 11 -11.24 5.59 17.29
C GLY A 11 -11.17 6.07 15.83
N ALA A 12 -11.24 5.12 14.89
CA ALA A 12 -11.25 5.43 13.47
C ALA A 12 -12.44 6.33 13.12
N PRO A 13 -12.26 7.32 12.21
CA PRO A 13 -13.38 8.14 11.78
C PRO A 13 -14.41 7.29 11.00
N ALA A 14 -15.69 7.48 11.33
CA ALA A 14 -16.81 6.73 10.79
C ALA A 14 -17.80 7.64 10.06
N GLY A 15 -18.60 7.06 9.15
CA GLY A 15 -19.61 7.78 8.38
C GLY A 15 -19.06 9.01 7.64
N ILE A 16 -19.81 10.11 7.67
CA ILE A 16 -19.46 11.38 7.02
C ILE A 16 -18.18 11.99 7.60
N ALA A 17 -17.92 11.81 8.91
CA ALA A 17 -16.72 12.32 9.56
C ALA A 17 -15.44 11.74 8.92
N ARG A 18 -15.50 10.55 8.31
CA ARG A 18 -14.39 9.96 7.55
C ARG A 18 -14.01 10.79 6.32
N LEU A 19 -15.00 11.28 5.58
CA LEU A 19 -14.77 12.11 4.40
C LEU A 19 -14.17 13.46 4.79
N VAL A 20 -14.71 14.08 5.84
CA VAL A 20 -14.19 15.34 6.38
C VAL A 20 -12.75 15.18 6.88
N TRP A 21 -12.49 14.12 7.65
CA TRP A 21 -11.16 13.79 8.14
C TRP A 21 -10.18 13.54 6.99
N LEU A 22 -10.60 12.81 5.95
CA LEU A 22 -9.78 12.52 4.79
C LEU A 22 -9.42 13.80 4.04
N ALA A 23 -10.41 14.66 3.76
CA ALA A 23 -10.19 15.93 3.07
C ALA A 23 -9.20 16.82 3.83
N ARG A 24 -9.37 16.96 5.16
CA ARG A 24 -8.45 17.71 6.03
C ARG A 24 -7.05 17.10 6.01
N THR A 25 -6.94 15.78 6.07
CA THR A 25 -5.66 15.06 6.09
C THR A 25 -4.91 15.22 4.78
N VAL A 26 -5.60 15.07 3.64
CA VAL A 26 -5.02 15.28 2.30
C VAL A 26 -4.57 16.73 2.13
N ALA A 27 -5.39 17.70 2.52
CA ALA A 27 -5.03 19.11 2.46
C ALA A 27 -3.77 19.41 3.30
N ARG A 28 -3.71 18.88 4.54
CA ARG A 28 -2.51 18.98 5.39
C ARG A 28 -1.29 18.37 4.71
N HIS A 29 -1.39 17.15 4.17
CA HIS A 29 -0.23 16.47 3.60
C HIS A 29 0.27 17.13 2.32
N ALA A 30 -0.64 17.68 1.51
CA ALA A 30 -0.29 18.34 0.26
C ALA A 30 0.30 19.75 0.46
N PHE A 31 -0.16 20.49 1.47
CA PHE A 31 0.09 21.94 1.55
C PHE A 31 0.72 22.42 2.86
N ALA A 32 0.53 21.72 3.98
CA ALA A 32 1.07 22.19 5.25
C ALA A 32 2.61 22.06 5.26
N PRO A 33 3.34 23.07 5.76
CA PRO A 33 4.79 22.97 5.92
C PRO A 33 5.14 21.88 6.93
N LEU A 34 6.37 21.38 6.86
CA LEU A 34 6.89 20.42 7.83
C LEU A 34 7.23 21.12 9.15
N SER A 35 6.90 20.48 10.26
CA SER A 35 7.37 20.88 11.58
C SER A 35 8.92 20.90 11.63
N LYS A 36 9.49 21.89 12.33
CA LYS A 36 10.94 21.92 12.61
C LYS A 36 11.39 20.70 13.42
N ALA A 37 10.52 20.18 14.29
CA ALA A 37 10.80 19.00 15.11
C ALA A 37 10.94 17.73 14.26
N ALA A 38 10.06 17.53 13.28
CA ALA A 38 10.11 16.41 12.32
C ALA A 38 11.39 16.38 11.47
N THR A 39 12.13 17.49 11.38
CA THR A 39 13.42 17.56 10.68
C THR A 39 14.59 17.10 11.54
N ARG A 40 14.45 17.11 12.87
CA ARG A 40 15.52 16.78 13.81
C ARG A 40 15.50 15.32 14.27
N GLY A 41 14.32 14.71 14.30
CA GLY A 41 14.15 13.32 14.75
C GLY A 41 12.70 12.84 14.65
N PRO A 42 12.39 11.61 15.08
CA PRO A 42 11.04 11.10 15.16
C PRO A 42 10.21 11.87 16.21
N GLU A 43 9.02 12.34 15.85
CA GLU A 43 8.09 12.99 16.80
C GLU A 43 7.39 11.97 17.70
N ALA A 44 7.21 10.75 17.21
CA ALA A 44 6.58 9.66 17.94
C ALA A 44 7.21 8.31 17.59
N HIS A 45 7.08 7.35 18.51
CA HIS A 45 7.37 5.94 18.28
C HIS A 45 6.08 5.14 18.50
N LEU A 46 5.62 4.47 17.45
CA LEU A 46 4.44 3.61 17.48
C LEU A 46 4.85 2.14 17.37
N ALA A 47 4.23 1.30 18.18
CA ALA A 47 4.25 -0.14 17.95
C ALA A 47 3.45 -0.46 16.68
N PHE A 48 3.72 -1.61 16.06
CA PHE A 48 3.00 -2.06 14.87
C PHE A 48 1.47 -2.04 15.05
N GLU A 49 0.99 -2.47 16.22
CA GLU A 49 -0.44 -2.48 16.59
C GLU A 49 -1.08 -1.08 16.65
N ASP A 50 -0.29 -0.07 17.03
CA ASP A 50 -0.74 1.31 17.22
C ASP A 50 -0.62 2.14 15.92
N ALA A 51 0.11 1.65 14.91
CA ALA A 51 0.34 2.31 13.62
C ALA A 51 -0.88 2.25 12.68
N ARG A 52 -2.06 2.67 13.18
CA ARG A 52 -3.31 2.66 12.44
C ARG A 52 -3.34 3.75 11.36
N TRP A 53 -4.05 3.51 10.25
CA TRP A 53 -4.10 4.43 9.10
C TRP A 53 -4.71 5.81 9.41
N TRP A 54 -5.43 5.97 10.51
CA TRP A 54 -5.95 7.26 10.98
C TRP A 54 -5.07 7.94 12.04
N VAL A 55 -4.07 7.23 12.58
CA VAL A 55 -3.14 7.75 13.61
C VAL A 55 -1.87 8.26 12.94
N VAL A 56 -1.25 7.46 12.08
CA VAL A 56 0.02 7.79 11.41
C VAL A 56 -0.01 9.15 10.69
N PRO A 57 -1.08 9.51 9.95
CA PRO A 57 -1.13 10.81 9.25
C PRO A 57 -1.19 12.03 10.19
N SER A 58 -1.39 11.84 11.49
CA SER A 58 -1.36 12.95 12.46
C SER A 58 0.07 13.41 12.81
N CYS A 59 1.09 12.61 12.47
CA CYS A 59 2.50 12.87 12.74
C CYS A 59 3.24 13.33 11.47
N ASP A 60 4.22 14.24 11.62
CA ASP A 60 5.09 14.64 10.51
C ASP A 60 6.34 13.75 10.41
N SER A 61 6.81 13.18 11.53
CA SER A 61 7.76 12.07 11.54
C SER A 61 7.40 11.04 12.61
N VAL A 62 7.47 9.75 12.29
CA VAL A 62 7.11 8.68 13.21
C VAL A 62 7.97 7.45 12.97
N LEU A 63 8.50 6.90 14.05
CA LEU A 63 9.16 5.61 14.05
C LEU A 63 8.10 4.54 14.29
N VAL A 64 8.03 3.53 13.41
CA VAL A 64 7.08 2.42 13.53
C VAL A 64 7.85 1.13 13.68
N SER A 65 7.67 0.43 14.80
CA SER A 65 8.25 -0.90 14.98
C SER A 65 7.61 -1.91 14.03
N ASN A 66 8.41 -2.87 13.56
CA ASN A 66 7.88 -4.03 12.82
C ASN A 66 7.07 -4.94 13.76
N ALA A 67 6.29 -5.85 13.17
CA ALA A 67 5.43 -6.75 13.93
C ALA A 67 6.20 -7.70 14.87
N GLU A 68 7.44 -8.03 14.51
CA GLU A 68 8.33 -8.89 15.29
C GLU A 68 9.04 -8.15 16.45
N GLY A 69 9.11 -6.82 16.39
CA GLY A 69 9.84 -5.98 17.35
C GLY A 69 11.35 -5.90 17.13
N SER A 70 11.89 -6.57 16.13
CA SER A 70 13.33 -6.63 15.80
C SER A 70 13.87 -5.37 15.09
N ALA A 71 13.00 -4.59 14.45
CA ALA A 71 13.40 -3.40 13.69
C ALA A 71 12.32 -2.31 13.73
N ALA A 72 12.68 -1.10 13.31
CA ALA A 72 11.74 -0.01 13.17
C ALA A 72 12.01 0.85 11.92
N LEU A 73 10.94 1.37 11.32
CA LEU A 73 10.96 2.19 10.11
C LEU A 73 10.63 3.63 10.48
N LEU A 74 11.49 4.56 10.07
CA LEU A 74 11.20 5.99 10.20
C LEU A 74 10.39 6.47 8.99
N HIS A 75 9.14 6.84 9.25
CA HIS A 75 8.31 7.54 8.27
C HIS A 75 8.41 9.03 8.48
N ARG A 76 8.60 9.77 7.40
CA ARG A 76 8.61 11.24 7.40
C ARG A 76 7.74 11.75 6.28
N ARG A 77 6.92 12.75 6.59
CA ARG A 77 6.04 13.40 5.61
C ARG A 77 6.87 14.24 4.64
N ASP A 78 6.51 14.17 3.36
CA ASP A 78 7.06 15.02 2.31
C ASP A 78 5.90 15.51 1.42
N PRO A 79 5.55 16.80 1.46
CA PRO A 79 4.46 17.36 0.67
C PRO A 79 4.67 17.30 -0.85
N VAL A 80 5.92 17.37 -1.32
CA VAL A 80 6.25 17.30 -2.75
C VAL A 80 6.07 15.87 -3.24
N LEU A 81 6.66 14.91 -2.51
CA LEU A 81 6.52 13.49 -2.83
C LEU A 81 5.06 13.04 -2.75
N PHE A 82 4.32 13.47 -1.71
CA PHE A 82 2.90 13.17 -1.53
C PHE A 82 2.08 13.61 -2.74
N ARG A 83 2.20 14.86 -3.18
CA ARG A 83 1.47 15.38 -4.35
C ARG A 83 1.80 14.60 -5.62
N ARG A 84 3.09 14.30 -5.85
CA ARG A 84 3.55 13.52 -7.01
C ARG A 84 2.96 12.11 -7.02
N MET A 85 3.02 11.40 -5.89
CA MET A 85 2.51 10.04 -5.77
C MET A 85 0.98 9.99 -5.87
N LEU A 86 0.29 10.96 -5.28
CA LEU A 86 -1.17 11.08 -5.37
C LEU A 86 -1.60 11.29 -6.82
N TRP A 87 -0.98 12.25 -7.53
CA TRP A 87 -1.27 12.50 -8.94
C TRP A 87 -1.02 11.27 -9.80
N THR A 88 0.14 10.63 -9.62
CA THR A 88 0.51 9.41 -10.35
C THR A 88 -0.52 8.30 -10.12
N SER A 89 -0.95 8.10 -8.87
CA SER A 89 -1.94 7.09 -8.52
C SER A 89 -3.29 7.36 -9.17
N ILE A 90 -3.74 8.62 -9.19
CA ILE A 90 -4.97 9.03 -9.86
C ILE A 90 -4.87 8.72 -11.36
N VAL A 91 -3.83 9.20 -12.04
CA VAL A 91 -3.63 8.99 -13.49
C VAL A 91 -3.61 7.49 -13.83
N LEU A 92 -2.88 6.68 -13.06
CA LEU A 92 -2.83 5.23 -13.29
C LEU A 92 -4.19 4.57 -13.07
N ARG A 93 -4.93 4.96 -12.03
CA ARG A 93 -6.26 4.43 -11.76
C ARG A 93 -7.24 4.77 -12.88
N TRP A 94 -7.20 6.00 -13.39
CA TRP A 94 -7.99 6.40 -14.57
C TRP A 94 -7.64 5.56 -15.80
N ARG A 95 -6.35 5.33 -16.08
CA ARG A 95 -5.90 4.50 -17.21
C ARG A 95 -6.38 3.06 -17.09
N ILE A 96 -6.35 2.48 -15.88
CA ILE A 96 -6.86 1.13 -15.63
C ILE A 96 -8.37 1.08 -15.87
N LEU A 97 -9.13 2.04 -15.33
CA LEU A 97 -10.59 2.09 -15.50
C LEU A 97 -10.98 2.23 -16.97
N ALA A 98 -10.32 3.10 -17.72
CA ALA A 98 -10.58 3.30 -19.14
C ALA A 98 -10.29 2.04 -19.97
N ARG A 99 -9.24 1.28 -19.62
CA ARG A 99 -8.82 0.06 -20.34
C ARG A 99 -9.42 -1.23 -19.79
N TRP A 100 -10.24 -1.14 -18.74
CA TRP A 100 -10.75 -2.31 -18.04
C TRP A 100 -11.54 -3.29 -18.93
N PRO A 101 -12.43 -2.84 -19.84
CA PRO A 101 -13.17 -3.77 -20.70
C PRO A 101 -12.25 -4.58 -21.62
N GLN A 102 -11.22 -3.93 -22.17
CA GLN A 102 -10.23 -4.56 -23.05
C GLN A 102 -9.38 -5.57 -22.28
N LEU A 103 -8.89 -5.17 -21.11
CA LEU A 103 -8.10 -6.04 -20.23
C LEU A 103 -8.91 -7.28 -19.82
N LYS A 104 -10.16 -7.08 -19.40
CA LYS A 104 -11.09 -8.15 -19.04
C LYS A 104 -11.32 -9.13 -20.20
N ALA A 105 -11.53 -8.63 -21.41
CA ALA A 105 -11.73 -9.48 -22.59
C ALA A 105 -10.46 -10.29 -22.93
N ALA A 106 -9.29 -9.64 -22.94
CA ALA A 106 -8.01 -10.28 -23.22
C ALA A 106 -7.70 -11.41 -22.21
N TYR A 107 -7.87 -11.15 -20.90
CA TYR A 107 -7.66 -12.16 -19.87
C TYR A 107 -8.65 -13.32 -19.96
N ARG A 108 -9.92 -13.05 -20.29
CA ARG A 108 -10.92 -14.12 -20.49
C ARG A 108 -10.60 -15.00 -21.70
N ALA A 109 -10.17 -14.38 -22.81
CA ALA A 109 -9.76 -15.11 -24.00
C ALA A 109 -8.49 -15.96 -23.76
N ALA A 110 -7.54 -15.44 -22.97
CA ALA A 110 -6.31 -16.14 -22.62
C ALA A 110 -6.47 -17.19 -21.52
N LEU A 111 -7.64 -17.28 -20.87
CA LEU A 111 -7.86 -18.15 -19.72
C LEU A 111 -7.46 -19.62 -19.97
N PRO A 112 -7.85 -20.27 -21.09
CA PRO A 112 -7.48 -21.67 -21.34
C PRO A 112 -5.97 -21.88 -21.42
N THR A 113 -5.24 -20.90 -21.96
CA THR A 113 -3.78 -20.96 -22.08
C THR A 113 -3.10 -20.71 -20.75
N VAL A 114 -3.56 -19.72 -19.98
CA VAL A 114 -2.96 -19.33 -18.69
C VAL A 114 -3.18 -20.42 -17.63
N THR A 115 -4.26 -21.20 -17.71
CA THR A 115 -4.53 -22.30 -16.78
C THR A 115 -4.14 -23.68 -17.32
N SER A 116 -3.57 -23.75 -18.52
CA SER A 116 -3.22 -25.03 -19.15
C SER A 116 -2.00 -25.66 -18.46
N PRO A 117 -2.07 -26.94 -18.04
CA PRO A 117 -0.93 -27.68 -17.52
C PRO A 117 0.27 -27.66 -18.47
N GLU A 118 0.03 -27.71 -19.78
CA GLU A 118 1.05 -27.67 -20.82
C GLU A 118 1.82 -26.34 -20.80
N THR A 119 1.13 -25.21 -20.65
CA THR A 119 1.76 -23.88 -20.53
C THR A 119 2.61 -23.76 -19.27
N TRP A 120 2.12 -24.29 -18.15
CA TRP A 120 2.85 -24.30 -16.88
C TRP A 120 4.05 -25.25 -16.92
N ALA A 121 3.91 -26.42 -17.53
CA ALA A 121 4.99 -27.38 -17.75
C ALA A 121 6.14 -26.73 -18.54
N ARG A 122 5.82 -25.99 -19.62
CA ARG A 122 6.81 -25.17 -20.34
C ARG A 122 7.43 -24.07 -19.48
N THR A 123 6.62 -23.38 -18.68
CA THR A 123 7.08 -22.26 -17.83
C THR A 123 8.06 -22.75 -16.76
N PHE A 124 7.84 -23.95 -16.23
CA PHE A 124 8.71 -24.56 -15.22
C PHE A 124 9.77 -25.49 -15.79
N GLY A 125 9.84 -25.67 -17.11
CA GLY A 125 10.80 -26.57 -17.75
C GLY A 125 10.61 -28.05 -17.40
N VAL A 126 9.38 -28.46 -17.12
CA VAL A 126 9.04 -29.86 -16.84
C VAL A 126 8.55 -30.47 -18.16
N ASP A 127 9.35 -31.33 -18.78
CA ASP A 127 8.93 -32.07 -19.97
C ASP A 127 7.72 -32.95 -19.61
N GLN A 128 6.56 -32.68 -20.23
CA GLN A 128 5.36 -33.47 -19.98
C GLN A 128 5.52 -34.82 -20.72
N PRO A 129 5.45 -35.97 -20.02
CA PRO A 129 5.51 -37.26 -20.69
C PRO A 129 4.33 -37.34 -21.66
N GLN A 130 4.60 -37.70 -22.91
CA GLN A 130 3.61 -37.70 -23.98
C GLN A 130 2.34 -38.47 -23.56
N ALA A 131 1.24 -37.74 -23.39
CA ALA A 131 -0.07 -38.30 -23.10
C ALA A 131 -0.59 -39.00 -24.37
N GLY A 132 -0.13 -40.22 -24.62
CA GLY A 132 -0.50 -40.93 -25.85
C GLY A 132 0.33 -42.15 -26.20
N ARG A 133 0.56 -43.08 -25.26
CA ARG A 133 0.90 -44.46 -25.65
C ARG A 133 0.18 -45.47 -24.76
N ARG A 134 -1.15 -45.50 -24.86
CA ARG A 134 -1.90 -46.70 -24.46
C ARG A 134 -1.58 -47.77 -25.50
N LYS A 135 -0.62 -48.66 -25.20
CA LYS A 135 -0.41 -49.88 -25.97
C LYS A 135 -1.70 -50.70 -25.89
N LYS A 136 -2.23 -51.10 -27.05
CA LYS A 136 -3.19 -52.20 -27.17
C LYS A 136 -2.54 -53.48 -26.66
#